data_AF-A0A8S0H4F2-F1
#
_entry.id   AF-A0A8S0H4F2-F1
#
_cell.length_a   1.000
_cell.length_b   1.000
_cell.length_c   1.000
_cell.angle_alpha   90.00
_cell.angle_beta   90.00
_cell.angle_gamma   90.00
#
_symmetry.space_group_name_H-M   'P 1'
#
loop_
_entity.id
_entity.type
_entity.pdbx_description
1 polymer ?
#
loop_
_entity_poly.entity_id
_entity_poly.type
_entity_poly.pdbx_seq_one_letter_code
_entity_poly.pdbx_strand_id
1 'polypeptide(L)'
;MDWQATELNPSWSYAFMGLVRQHADYQDSQRIGASLLAWNAKMQILERQLERSGAYVLGEDFSLADIVLGLSVNRWKMTPMEHPAYPAVAAYYERLSLHPGFMLHGRNGIA
;
A
#
# COMPACT_ATOMS: atom_id res chain seq x y z
N MET A 1 2.08 -3.85 14.07
CA MET A 1 2.52 -4.43 12.78
C MET A 1 1.59 -5.55 12.32
N ASP A 2 0.93 -6.24 13.25
CA ASP A 2 0.02 -7.37 13.01
C ASP A 2 -0.99 -7.11 11.89
N TRP A 3 -1.72 -5.99 11.92
CA TRP A 3 -2.69 -5.65 10.87
C TRP A 3 -2.07 -5.62 9.46
N GLN A 4 -0.86 -5.10 9.31
CA GLN A 4 -0.19 -5.10 8.01
C GLN A 4 0.06 -6.53 7.52
N ALA A 5 0.53 -7.41 8.42
CA ALA A 5 0.91 -8.78 8.09
C ALA A 5 -0.29 -9.72 7.90
N THR A 6 -1.34 -9.57 8.70
CA THR A 6 -2.47 -10.52 8.74
C THR A 6 -3.69 -10.05 7.98
N GLU A 7 -3.86 -8.75 7.74
CA GLU A 7 -5.06 -8.20 7.09
C GLU A 7 -4.73 -7.56 5.74
N LEU A 8 -3.80 -6.59 5.73
CA LEU A 8 -3.49 -5.84 4.52
C LEU A 8 -2.71 -6.71 3.51
N ASN A 9 -1.66 -7.40 3.95
CA ASN A 9 -0.80 -8.18 3.05
C ASN A 9 -1.54 -9.31 2.32
N PRO A 10 -2.37 -10.13 3.00
CA PRO A 10 -3.12 -11.18 2.31
C PRO A 10 -4.10 -10.63 1.26
N SER A 11 -4.66 -9.42 1.48
CA SER A 11 -5.68 -8.83 0.60
C SER A 11 -5.20 -8.62 -0.85
N TRP A 12 -3.90 -8.31 -1.05
CA TRP A 12 -3.34 -8.07 -2.39
C TRP A 12 -2.77 -9.30 -3.07
N SER A 13 -2.69 -10.44 -2.38
CA SER A 13 -1.84 -11.56 -2.80
C SER A 13 -2.16 -12.06 -4.21
N TYR A 14 -3.46 -12.21 -4.54
CA TYR A 14 -3.85 -12.69 -5.86
C TYR A 14 -3.63 -11.64 -6.95
N ALA A 15 -4.06 -10.39 -6.72
CA ALA A 15 -3.88 -9.31 -7.68
C ALA A 15 -2.40 -9.02 -7.96
N PHE A 16 -1.55 -9.01 -6.94
CA PHE A 16 -0.12 -8.76 -7.11
C PHE A 16 0.56 -9.89 -7.91
N MET A 17 0.21 -11.15 -7.63
CA MET A 17 0.74 -12.30 -8.39
C MET A 17 0.28 -12.29 -9.85
N GLY A 18 -0.97 -11.91 -10.12
CA GLY A 18 -1.52 -11.84 -11.48
C GLY A 18 -0.99 -10.66 -12.30
N LEU A 19 -1.00 -9.46 -11.71
CA LEU A 19 -0.76 -8.20 -12.43
C LEU A 19 0.71 -7.78 -12.46
N VAL A 20 1.44 -8.00 -11.35
CA VAL A 20 2.85 -7.58 -11.24
C VAL A 20 3.81 -8.72 -11.53
N ARG A 21 3.53 -9.93 -10.99
CA ARG A 21 4.38 -11.10 -11.24
C ARG A 21 4.01 -11.86 -12.51
N GLN A 22 2.85 -11.59 -13.10
CA GLN A 22 2.37 -12.27 -14.32
C GLN A 22 2.41 -13.80 -14.19
N HIS A 23 2.12 -14.31 -12.99
CA HIS A 23 2.17 -15.76 -12.74
C HIS A 23 0.99 -16.44 -13.44
N ALA A 24 1.26 -17.55 -14.15
CA ALA A 24 0.27 -18.25 -14.97
C ALA A 24 -0.97 -18.70 -14.18
N ASP A 25 -0.77 -19.20 -12.96
CA ASP A 25 -1.87 -19.66 -12.09
C ASP A 25 -2.73 -18.52 -11.49
N TYR A 26 -2.38 -17.26 -11.74
CA TYR A 26 -3.01 -16.08 -11.15
C TYR A 26 -3.68 -15.18 -12.21
N GLN A 27 -4.19 -15.77 -13.29
CA GLN A 27 -4.79 -15.04 -14.43
C GLN A 27 -6.33 -15.05 -14.44
N ASP A 28 -6.98 -15.57 -13.39
CA ASP A 28 -8.44 -15.49 -13.24
C ASP A 28 -8.86 -14.04 -12.96
N SER A 29 -9.55 -13.43 -13.92
CA SER A 29 -9.97 -12.03 -13.86
C SER A 29 -10.95 -11.73 -12.72
N GLN A 30 -11.81 -12.68 -12.35
CA GLN A 30 -12.75 -12.51 -11.24
C GLN A 30 -12.01 -12.50 -9.91
N ARG A 31 -11.01 -13.38 -9.74
CA ARG A 31 -10.19 -13.43 -8.52
C ARG A 31 -9.23 -12.24 -8.41
N ILE A 32 -8.70 -11.75 -9.53
CA ILE A 32 -7.95 -10.49 -9.57
C ILE A 32 -8.87 -9.35 -9.11
N GLY A 33 -10.06 -9.20 -9.70
CA GLY A 33 -11.02 -8.17 -9.33
C GLY A 33 -11.40 -8.20 -7.85
N ALA A 34 -11.69 -9.38 -7.30
CA ALA A 34 -12.00 -9.55 -5.88
C ALA A 34 -10.83 -9.14 -4.97
N SER A 35 -9.60 -9.50 -5.34
CA SER A 35 -8.40 -9.10 -4.58
C SER A 35 -8.14 -7.59 -4.65
N LEU A 36 -8.36 -6.96 -5.81
CA LEU A 36 -8.26 -5.50 -5.96
C LEU A 36 -9.28 -4.77 -5.08
N LEU A 37 -10.54 -5.22 -5.08
CA LEU A 37 -11.59 -4.65 -4.22
C LEU A 37 -11.24 -4.79 -2.73
N ALA A 38 -10.80 -5.98 -2.31
CA ALA A 38 -10.40 -6.23 -0.93
C ALA A 38 -9.21 -5.36 -0.51
N TRP A 39 -8.20 -5.24 -1.38
CA TRP A 39 -7.03 -4.42 -1.13
C TRP A 39 -7.39 -2.94 -1.01
N ASN A 40 -8.18 -2.39 -1.92
CA ASN A 40 -8.64 -1.01 -1.86
C ASN A 40 -9.47 -0.74 -0.60
N ALA A 41 -10.29 -1.69 -0.13
CA ALA A 41 -11.00 -1.57 1.13
C ALA A 41 -10.05 -1.47 2.35
N LYS A 42 -8.93 -2.21 2.35
CA LYS A 42 -7.89 -2.08 3.40
C LYS A 42 -7.14 -0.75 3.30
N MET A 43 -6.88 -0.27 2.09
CA MET A 43 -6.28 1.06 1.89
C MET A 43 -7.21 2.18 2.35
N GLN A 44 -8.52 2.03 2.22
CA GLN A 44 -9.48 2.98 2.80
C GLN A 44 -9.42 3.04 4.34
N ILE A 45 -9.11 1.92 5.01
CA ILE A 45 -8.88 1.92 6.45
C ILE A 45 -7.62 2.73 6.78
N LEU A 46 -6.54 2.53 6.02
CA LEU A 46 -5.31 3.30 6.18
C LEU A 46 -5.53 4.79 5.91
N GLU A 47 -6.28 5.14 4.86
CA GLU A 47 -6.68 6.52 4.54
C GLU A 47 -7.31 7.20 5.75
N ARG A 48 -8.36 6.59 6.32
CA ARG A 48 -9.04 7.14 7.50
C ARG A 48 -8.13 7.24 8.73
N GLN A 49 -7.19 6.32 8.88
CA GLN A 49 -6.22 6.39 9.97
C GLN A 49 -5.25 7.56 9.78
N LEU A 50 -4.78 7.77 8.55
CA LEU A 50 -3.88 8.88 8.22
C LEU A 50 -4.58 10.23 8.36
N GLU A 51 -5.84 10.34 7.93
CA GLU A 51 -6.69 11.52 8.19
C GLU A 51 -6.76 11.86 9.69
N ARG A 52 -6.96 10.85 10.54
CA ARG A 52 -7.04 11.03 12.01
C ARG A 52 -5.70 11.45 12.62
N SER A 53 -4.60 10.86 12.15
CA SER A 53 -3.27 11.14 12.67
C SER A 53 -2.66 12.46 12.18
N GLY A 54 -3.08 12.94 11.00
CA GLY A 54 -2.55 14.14 10.34
C GLY A 54 -1.10 14.04 9.84
N ALA A 55 -0.45 12.89 10.02
CA ALA A 55 0.99 12.74 9.81
C ALA A 55 1.40 11.32 9.42
N TYR A 56 2.01 10.58 10.34
CA TYR A 56 2.37 9.18 10.21
C TYR A 56 1.28 8.31 10.86
N VAL A 57 1.31 7.00 10.62
CA VAL A 57 0.17 6.13 10.98
C VAL A 57 -0.20 6.16 12.47
N LEU A 58 0.77 6.40 13.36
CA LEU A 58 0.57 6.47 14.81
C LEU A 58 0.56 7.91 15.37
N GLY A 59 0.68 8.95 14.54
CA GLY A 59 0.70 10.35 14.98
C GLY A 59 1.79 11.17 14.30
N GLU A 60 2.28 12.19 14.98
CA GLU A 60 3.20 13.19 14.43
C GLU A 60 4.62 12.64 14.14
N ASP A 61 5.03 11.63 14.89
CA ASP A 61 6.38 11.05 14.82
C ASP A 61 6.42 9.78 13.96
N PHE A 62 7.51 9.64 13.20
CA PHE A 62 7.77 8.44 12.41
C PHE A 62 8.05 7.25 13.33
N SER A 63 7.46 6.10 13.02
CA SER A 63 7.55 4.89 13.82
C SER A 63 7.92 3.66 13.01
N LEU A 64 8.20 2.55 13.69
CA LEU A 64 8.42 1.25 13.04
C LEU A 64 7.21 0.81 12.19
N ALA A 65 5.99 1.21 12.55
CA ALA A 65 4.79 0.87 11.79
C ALA A 65 4.82 1.49 10.38
N ASP A 66 5.42 2.67 10.24
CA ASP A 66 5.50 3.40 8.98
C ASP A 66 6.45 2.75 7.97
N ILE A 67 7.42 1.97 8.43
CA ILE A 67 8.29 1.19 7.54
C ILE A 67 7.46 0.15 6.78
N VAL A 68 6.72 -0.69 7.50
CA VAL A 68 5.95 -1.78 6.87
C VAL A 68 4.75 -1.27 6.07
N LEU A 69 4.13 -0.17 6.53
CA LEU A 69 3.00 0.44 5.83
C LEU A 69 3.44 1.28 4.65
N GLY A 70 4.55 2.02 4.74
CA GLY A 70 5.13 2.73 3.61
C GLY A 70 5.48 1.81 2.44
N LEU A 71 6.10 0.65 2.72
CA LEU A 71 6.36 -0.37 1.68
C LEU A 71 5.07 -0.95 1.09
N SER A 72 4.03 -1.09 1.91
CA SER A 72 2.71 -1.55 1.46
C SER A 72 2.02 -0.52 0.55
N VAL A 73 2.11 0.77 0.88
CA VAL A 73 1.60 1.88 0.06
C VAL A 73 2.36 1.96 -1.26
N ASN A 74 3.69 1.85 -1.25
CA ASN A 74 4.49 1.80 -2.48
C ASN A 74 4.04 0.66 -3.40
N ARG A 75 3.86 -0.55 -2.85
CA ARG A 75 3.37 -1.71 -3.62
C ARG A 75 1.99 -1.47 -4.22
N TRP A 76 1.07 -0.89 -3.44
CA TRP A 76 -0.26 -0.51 -3.91
C TRP A 76 -0.17 0.50 -5.06
N LYS A 77 0.62 1.56 -4.88
CA LYS A 77 0.78 2.63 -5.86
C LYS A 77 1.38 2.16 -7.19
N MET A 78 2.32 1.21 -7.14
CA MET A 78 3.01 0.69 -8.32
C MET A 78 2.28 -0.47 -9.02
N THR A 79 1.22 -1.02 -8.42
CA THR A 79 0.44 -2.07 -9.06
C THR A 79 -0.45 -1.46 -10.15
N PRO A 80 -0.50 -2.03 -11.38
CA PRO A 80 -1.28 -1.49 -12.48
C PRO A 80 -2.77 -1.77 -12.26
N MET A 81 -3.44 -0.85 -11.59
CA MET A 81 -4.86 -0.91 -11.25
C MET A 81 -5.43 0.50 -11.14
N GLU A 82 -6.76 0.61 -11.10
CA GLU A 82 -7.40 1.88 -10.77
C GLU A 82 -7.25 2.14 -9.26
N HIS A 83 -6.68 3.31 -8.93
CA HIS A 83 -6.50 3.75 -7.55
C HIS A 83 -7.60 4.72 -7.15
N PRO A 84 -8.42 4.39 -6.13
CA PRO A 84 -9.33 5.38 -5.55
C PRO A 84 -8.56 6.61 -5.05
N ALA A 85 -9.23 7.75 -5.04
CA ALA A 85 -8.67 9.00 -4.51
C ALA A 85 -8.54 8.91 -2.97
N TYR A 86 -7.31 8.67 -2.51
CA TYR A 86 -6.92 8.62 -1.10
C TYR A 86 -5.87 9.71 -0.81
N PRO A 87 -6.31 10.98 -0.63
CA PRO A 87 -5.41 12.12 -0.46
C PRO A 87 -4.52 12.01 0.78
N ALA A 88 -4.97 11.44 1.90
CA ALA A 88 -4.13 11.29 3.09
C ALA A 88 -3.01 10.25 2.86
N VAL A 89 -3.30 9.14 2.17
CA VAL A 89 -2.31 8.17 1.71
C VAL A 89 -1.31 8.82 0.75
N ALA A 90 -1.76 9.68 -0.17
CA ALA A 90 -0.88 10.39 -1.09
C ALA A 90 0.06 11.35 -0.33
N ALA A 91 -0.46 12.16 0.59
CA ALA A 91 0.34 13.07 1.41
C ALA A 91 1.33 12.31 2.32
N TYR A 92 0.89 11.18 2.88
CA TYR A 92 1.74 10.27 3.64
C TYR A 92 2.90 9.71 2.80
N TYR A 93 2.61 9.29 1.56
CA TYR A 93 3.62 8.77 0.64
C TYR A 93 4.69 9.83 0.30
N GLU A 94 4.29 11.07 0.05
CA GLU A 94 5.23 12.18 -0.18
C GLU A 94 6.02 12.52 1.10
N ARG A 95 5.39 12.47 2.28
CA ARG A 95 6.10 12.65 3.55
C ARG A 95 7.15 11.57 3.78
N LEU A 96 6.84 10.31 3.46
CA LEU A 96 7.81 9.21 3.55
C LEU A 96 9.01 9.43 2.62
N SER A 97 8.84 10.11 1.48
CA SER A 97 9.93 10.46 0.57
C SER A 97 10.95 11.44 1.14
N LEU A 98 10.66 12.07 2.29
CA LEU A 98 11.66 12.84 3.05
C LEU A 98 12.71 11.95 3.73
N HIS A 99 12.45 10.65 3.86
CA HIS A 99 13.38 9.69 4.46
C HIS A 99 14.27 9.04 3.39
N PRO A 100 15.61 9.22 3.44
CA PRO A 100 16.51 8.66 2.44
C PRO A 100 16.39 7.14 2.28
N GLY A 101 16.16 6.41 3.39
CA GLY A 101 15.96 4.96 3.35
C GLY A 101 14.71 4.54 2.59
N PHE A 102 13.64 5.34 2.66
CA PHE A 102 12.42 5.06 1.89
C PHE A 102 12.64 5.34 0.40
N MET A 103 13.37 6.39 0.04
CA MET A 103 13.73 6.65 -1.36
C MET A 103 14.62 5.52 -1.94
N LEU A 104 15.57 5.02 -1.14
CA LEU A 104 16.49 3.96 -1.57
C LEU A 104 15.85 2.58 -1.67
N HIS A 105 14.92 2.23 -0.77
CA HIS A 105 14.41 0.85 -0.64
C HIS A 105 12.90 0.70 -0.90
N GLY A 106 12.12 1.78 -0.82
CA GLY A 106 10.68 1.80 -1.06
C GLY A 106 10.34 2.41 -2.42
N ARG A 107 10.47 3.73 -2.53
CA ARG A 107 10.18 4.51 -3.75
C ARG A 107 11.34 4.47 -4.75
N ASN A 108 11.90 3.29 -4.98
CA ASN A 108 13.12 3.09 -5.78
C ASN A 108 12.87 2.62 -7.22
N GLY A 109 11.61 2.54 -7.65
CA GLY A 109 11.21 2.12 -9.01
C GLY A 109 10.55 3.22 -9.85
N ILE A 110 10.69 4.48 -9.44
CA ILE A 110 10.15 5.67 -10.12
C ILE A 110 11.33 6.44 -10.70
N ALA A 111 11.84 6.00 -11.85
CA ALA A 111 12.80 6.73 -12.68
C ALA A 111 12.17 7.02 -14.04
#